data_AF-A0A376RJU9-F1
#
_entry.id   AF-A0A376RJU9-F1
#
_cell.length_a   1.000
_cell.length_b   1.000
_cell.length_c   1.000
_cell.angle_alpha   90.00
_cell.angle_beta   90.00
_cell.angle_gamma   90.00
#
_symmetry.space_group_name_H-M   'P 1'
#
loop_
_entity.id
_entity.type
_entity.pdbx_description
1 polymer ?
#
loop_
_entity_poly.entity_id
_entity_poly.type
_entity_poly.pdbx_seq_one_letter_code
_entity_poly.pdbx_strand_id
1 'polypeptide(L)'
;MIGKLTGMPISAQQLAPVDLGLPGDATDYKLDDQYRLSEITYSQNGKNWKVVYGGYDTKTQPAMPANMELTDGGQRIKLKMDNWIVK
;
A
#
# COMPACT_ATOMS: atom_id res chain seq x y z
N MET A 1 2.81 -15.33 9.54
CA MET A 1 2.09 -16.60 9.31
C MET A 1 1.22 -16.59 8.04
N ILE A 2 0.63 -15.46 7.62
CA ILE A 2 -0.26 -15.40 6.44
C ILE A 2 0.36 -15.97 5.14
N GLY A 3 1.64 -15.71 4.87
CA GLY A 3 2.26 -16.18 3.63
C GLY A 3 2.59 -17.67 3.54
N LYS A 4 2.71 -18.36 4.69
CA LYS A 4 2.85 -19.82 4.72
C LYS A 4 1.52 -20.55 4.55
N LEU A 5 0.39 -19.88 4.81
CA LEU A 5 -0.95 -20.49 4.79
C LEU A 5 -1.76 -20.14 3.54
N THR A 6 -1.46 -19.00 2.90
CA THR A 6 -2.22 -18.51 1.74
C THR A 6 -1.44 -18.55 0.42
N GLY A 7 -0.13 -18.86 0.47
CA GLY A 7 0.76 -18.71 -0.67
C GLY A 7 1.07 -17.26 -1.05
N MET A 8 0.53 -16.25 -0.34
CA MET A 8 0.84 -14.84 -0.56
C MET A 8 2.15 -14.46 0.12
N PRO A 9 3.24 -14.13 -0.60
CA PRO A 9 4.54 -13.89 0.01
C PRO A 9 4.66 -12.55 0.75
N ILE A 10 3.65 -11.67 0.65
CA ILE A 10 3.56 -10.48 1.49
C ILE A 10 2.93 -10.85 2.85
N SER A 11 3.62 -10.51 3.93
CA SER A 11 3.09 -10.64 5.28
C SER A 11 2.15 -9.48 5.62
N ALA A 12 1.09 -9.74 6.39
CA ALA A 12 0.12 -8.71 6.83
C ALA A 12 0.77 -7.53 7.58
N GLN A 13 1.94 -7.75 8.21
CA GLN A 13 2.71 -6.71 8.89
C GLN A 13 3.32 -5.69 7.93
N GLN A 14 3.53 -6.07 6.66
CA GLN A 14 4.13 -5.23 5.62
C GLN A 14 3.07 -4.38 4.88
N LEU A 15 1.80 -4.81 4.90
CA LEU A 15 0.68 -4.06 4.33
C LEU A 15 0.18 -2.98 5.29
N ALA A 16 0.25 -3.20 6.60
CA ALA A 16 -0.43 -2.35 7.58
C ALA A 16 -0.06 -0.85 7.54
N PRO A 17 1.20 -0.41 7.34
CA PRO A 17 1.52 1.02 7.20
C PRO A 17 1.11 1.59 5.84
N VAL A 18 1.30 0.79 4.78
CA VAL A 18 1.07 1.15 3.38
C VAL A 18 -0.43 1.29 3.10
N ASP A 19 -1.27 0.43 3.67
CA ASP A 19 -2.73 0.50 3.55
C ASP A 19 -3.31 1.79 4.14
N LEU A 20 -2.62 2.39 5.11
CA LEU A 20 -3.02 3.67 5.73
C LEU A 20 -2.47 4.89 4.99
N GLY A 21 -1.73 4.69 3.89
CA GLY A 21 -1.10 5.79 3.15
C GLY A 21 0.11 6.39 3.89
N LEU A 22 0.77 5.63 4.75
CA LEU A 22 2.00 6.03 5.41
C LEU A 22 3.21 5.34 4.75
N PRO A 23 4.35 6.04 4.57
CA PRO A 23 5.54 5.46 3.95
C PRO A 23 6.19 4.35 4.80
N GLY A 24 5.85 4.24 6.09
CA GLY A 24 6.49 3.29 7.01
C GLY A 24 8.01 3.54 7.05
N ASP A 25 8.79 2.50 6.80
CA ASP A 25 10.27 2.55 6.72
C ASP A 25 10.78 2.81 5.29
N ALA A 26 9.89 3.00 4.31
CA ALA A 26 10.31 3.23 2.93
C ALA A 26 10.92 4.62 2.77
N THR A 27 12.12 4.69 2.21
CA THR A 27 12.84 5.94 1.93
C THR A 27 12.61 6.46 0.52
N ASP A 28 12.12 5.60 -0.39
CA ASP A 28 11.78 5.94 -1.77
C ASP A 28 10.26 5.97 -1.94
N TYR A 29 9.70 7.17 -1.88
CA TYR A 29 8.28 7.42 -2.08
C TYR A 29 8.03 8.74 -2.78
N LYS A 30 6.84 8.86 -3.36
CA LYS A 30 6.34 10.09 -3.98
C LYS A 30 5.02 10.47 -3.37
N LEU A 31 4.76 11.78 -3.37
CA LEU A 31 3.48 12.34 -2.99
C LEU A 31 2.73 12.81 -4.24
N ASP A 32 1.40 12.89 -4.14
CA ASP A 32 0.55 13.58 -5.10
C ASP A 32 0.48 15.09 -4.79
N ASP A 33 -0.25 15.82 -5.64
CA ASP A 33 -0.44 17.27 -5.51
C ASP A 33 -1.23 17.68 -4.24
N GLN A 34 -1.77 16.72 -3.49
CA GLN A 34 -2.46 16.92 -2.22
C GLN A 34 -1.63 16.44 -1.01
N TYR A 35 -0.33 16.20 -1.21
CA TYR A 35 0.62 15.72 -0.18
C TYR A 35 0.27 14.34 0.39
N ARG A 36 -0.44 13.51 -0.39
CA ARG A 36 -0.75 12.12 -0.03
C ARG A 36 0.17 11.18 -0.79
N LEU A 37 0.36 9.97 -0.28
CA LEU A 37 1.25 8.99 -0.87
C LEU A 37 0.76 8.54 -2.26
N SER A 38 1.57 8.69 -3.29
CA SER A 38 1.21 8.30 -4.66
C SER A 38 1.95 7.05 -5.13
N GLU A 39 3.21 6.91 -4.71
CA GLU A 39 4.06 5.78 -5.06
C GLU A 39 5.01 5.46 -3.90
N ILE A 40 5.28 4.18 -3.67
CA ILE A 40 6.35 3.72 -2.78
C ILE A 40 7.12 2.63 -3.49
N THR A 41 8.44 2.67 -3.38
CA THR A 41 9.31 1.55 -3.74
C THR A 41 10.02 1.06 -2.49
N TYR A 42 9.99 -0.25 -2.25
CA TYR A 42 10.75 -0.84 -1.15
C TYR A 42 11.30 -2.21 -1.53
N SER A 43 12.49 -2.51 -1.03
CA SER A 43 13.17 -3.79 -1.23
C SER A 43 13.01 -4.67 -0.01
N GLN A 44 12.50 -5.88 -0.17
CA GLN A 44 12.33 -6.81 0.94
C GLN A 44 12.43 -8.26 0.48
N ASN A 45 13.12 -9.09 1.26
CA ASN A 45 13.38 -10.51 0.95
C ASN A 45 13.98 -10.72 -0.46
N GLY A 46 14.84 -9.80 -0.91
CA GLY A 46 15.45 -9.84 -2.24
C GLY A 46 14.51 -9.46 -3.40
N LYS A 47 13.29 -9.00 -3.09
CA LYS A 47 12.31 -8.54 -4.08
C LYS A 47 12.07 -7.04 -3.95
N ASN A 48 11.98 -6.35 -5.08
CA ASN A 48 11.64 -4.93 -5.13
C ASN A 48 10.15 -4.79 -5.39
N TRP A 49 9.42 -4.30 -4.39
CA TRP A 49 8.00 -4.02 -4.49
C TRP A 49 7.79 -2.56 -4.85
N LYS A 50 6.92 -2.34 -5.83
CA LYS A 50 6.38 -1.04 -6.18
C LYS A 50 4.90 -1.00 -5.81
N VAL A 51 4.53 0.02 -5.05
CA VAL A 51 3.16 0.32 -4.66
C VAL A 51 2.72 1.58 -5.38
N VAL A 52 1.55 1.54 -6.01
CA VAL A 52 0.94 2.69 -6.66
C VAL A 52 -0.44 2.91 -6.06
N TYR A 53 -0.69 4.13 -5.57
CA TYR A 53 -1.99 4.56 -5.08
C TYR A 53 -2.74 5.23 -6.23
N GLY A 54 -3.89 4.69 -6.62
CA GLY A 54 -4.66 5.24 -7.74
C GLY A 54 -5.74 6.24 -7.33
N GLY A 55 -6.06 6.34 -6.04
CA GLY A 55 -6.99 7.34 -5.54
C GLY A 55 -7.19 7.27 -4.03
N TYR A 56 -7.85 8.30 -3.50
CA TYR A 56 -8.14 8.45 -2.08
C TYR A 56 -9.63 8.71 -1.86
N ASP A 57 -10.19 8.11 -0.82
CA ASP A 57 -11.48 8.45 -0.26
C ASP A 57 -11.34 9.71 0.58
N THR A 58 -11.98 10.78 0.14
CA THR A 58 -11.99 12.09 0.80
C THR A 58 -13.19 12.29 1.71
N LYS A 59 -14.06 11.27 1.86
CA LYS A 59 -15.20 11.31 2.81
C LYS A 59 -14.76 11.12 4.25
N THR A 60 -13.57 10.58 4.48
CA THR A 60 -12.94 10.46 5.79
C THR A 60 -11.93 11.57 6.02
N GLN A 61 -11.68 11.89 7.29
CA GLN A 61 -10.63 12.81 7.68
C GLN A 61 -9.69 12.11 8.68
N PRO A 62 -8.41 11.86 8.30
CA PRO A 62 -7.77 12.21 7.02
C PRO A 62 -8.29 11.39 5.83
N ALA A 63 -7.95 11.83 4.61
CA ALA A 63 -8.27 11.10 3.39
C ALA A 63 -7.49 9.78 3.36
N MET A 64 -8.18 8.69 3.03
CA MET A 64 -7.61 7.32 3.09
C MET A 64 -7.51 6.71 1.69
N PRO A 65 -6.56 5.81 1.40
CA PRO A 65 -6.45 5.19 0.08
C PRO A 65 -7.75 4.50 -0.36
N ALA A 66 -8.25 4.76 -1.57
CA ALA A 66 -9.44 4.08 -2.12
C ALA A 66 -9.07 2.86 -2.98
N ASN A 67 -7.89 2.88 -3.59
CA ASN A 67 -7.36 1.76 -4.34
C ASN A 67 -5.84 1.83 -4.42
N MET A 68 -5.22 0.66 -4.45
CA MET A 68 -3.77 0.52 -4.53
C MET A 68 -3.38 -0.77 -5.22
N GLU A 69 -2.21 -0.73 -5.83
CA GLU A 69 -1.62 -1.85 -6.53
C GLU A 69 -0.19 -2.07 -6.05
N LEU A 70 0.14 -3.32 -5.70
CA LEU A 70 1.47 -3.74 -5.32
C LEU A 70 2.00 -4.73 -6.35
N THR A 71 3.22 -4.53 -6.82
CA THR A 71 3.87 -5.41 -7.80
C THR A 71 5.36 -5.60 -7.53
N ASP A 72 5.86 -6.83 -7.69
CA ASP A 72 7.30 -7.15 -7.69
C ASP A 72 7.81 -7.57 -9.08
N GLY A 73 6.99 -7.37 -10.11
CA GLY A 73 7.23 -7.81 -11.49
C GLY A 73 6.80 -9.25 -11.79
N GLY A 74 6.78 -10.14 -10.80
CA GLY A 74 6.28 -11.52 -10.93
C GLY A 74 4.90 -11.74 -10.31
N GLN A 75 4.51 -10.85 -9.40
CA GLN A 75 3.29 -10.93 -8.61
C GLN A 75 2.63 -9.56 -8.56
N ARG A 76 1.30 -9.57 -8.52
CA ARG A 76 0.49 -8.36 -8.52
C ARG A 76 -0.68 -8.54 -7.57
N ILE A 77 -0.85 -7.59 -6.66
CA ILE A 77 -1.97 -7.51 -5.73
C ILE A 77 -2.69 -6.19 -5.99
N LYS A 78 -4.00 -6.24 -6.15
CA LYS A 78 -4.85 -5.05 -6.29
C LYS A 78 -5.84 -5.03 -5.14
N LEU A 79 -5.89 -3.89 -4.47
CA LEU A 79 -6.84 -3.62 -3.41
C LEU A 79 -7.74 -2.48 -3.83
N LYS A 80 -9.03 -2.64 -3.57
CA LYS A 80 -10.05 -1.61 -3.73
C LYS A 80 -10.83 -1.56 -2.43
N MET A 81 -10.86 -0.38 -1.82
CA MET A 81 -11.52 -0.12 -0.56
C MET A 81 -12.86 0.52 -0.87
N ASP A 82 -13.96 -0.11 -0.47
CA ASP A 82 -15.31 0.40 -0.73
C ASP A 82 -15.68 1.55 0.24
N ASN A 83 -15.21 1.47 1.48
CA ASN A 83 -15.37 2.52 2.47
C ASN A 83 -14.26 2.48 3.53
N TRP A 84 -14.17 3.57 4.29
CA TRP A 84 -13.32 3.67 5.47
C TRP A 84 -14.16 4.04 6.70
N ILE A 85 -13.81 3.42 7.82
CA ILE A 85 -14.31 3.80 9.14
C ILE A 85 -13.08 4.18 9.97
N VAL A 86 -12.91 5.48 10.21
CA VAL A 86 -11.85 6.05 11.03
C VAL A 86 -12.46 6.63 12.30
N LYS A 87 -11.79 6.46 13.45
CA LYS A 87 -12.27 6.89 14.77
C LYS A 87 -11.16 7.61 15.53
#